data_AF-A0AAV1SB53-F1
#
_entry.id   AF-A0AAV1SB53-F1
#
_cell.length_a   1.000
_cell.length_b   1.000
_cell.length_c   1.000
_cell.angle_alpha   90.00
_cell.angle_beta   90.00
_cell.angle_gamma   90.00
#
_symmetry.space_group_name_H-M   'P 1'
#
loop_
_entity.id
_entity.type
_entity.pdbx_description
1 polymer ?
#
loop_
_entity_poly.entity_id
_entity_poly.type
_entity_poly.pdbx_seq_one_letter_code
_entity_poly.pdbx_strand_id
1 'polypeptide(L)'
;MAVFLLKKNGIHFVMNNKPLYSNGFNGYWMMYMSSDPSTRTKVTSAFQQASKYGMNIARTWAFSDGGDDEPLQISPGSYDEDMHGLDFVISEARKYEICVILSLVNNYKDYGGRSHYVQWARERGQQLSHYEEF
;
A
#
# COMPACT_ATOMS: atom_id res chain seq x y z
N MET A 1 -8.16 7.89 20.00
CA MET A 1 -6.91 7.23 19.55
C MET A 1 -6.05 8.25 18.83
N ALA A 2 -4.75 8.35 19.11
CA ALA A 2 -3.86 9.28 18.42
C ALA A 2 -3.22 8.61 17.20
N VAL A 3 -3.48 9.16 16.01
CA VAL A 3 -2.74 8.87 14.78
C VAL A 3 -1.54 9.81 14.77
N PHE A 4 -0.32 9.26 14.78
CA PHE A 4 0.89 10.07 14.68
C PHE A 4 1.17 10.34 13.20
N LEU A 5 0.90 11.57 12.75
CA LEU A 5 1.26 12.02 11.42
C LEU A 5 2.73 12.43 11.41
N LEU A 6 3.47 11.89 10.44
CA LEU A 6 4.83 12.31 10.14
C LEU A 6 4.81 13.75 9.63
N LYS A 7 5.66 14.62 10.18
CA LYS A 7 5.78 16.03 9.77
C LYS A 7 7.12 16.26 9.10
N LYS A 8 7.24 17.40 8.41
CA LYS A 8 8.53 17.93 7.95
C LYS A 8 8.99 19.10 8.82
N ASN A 9 10.29 19.20 9.04
CA ASN A 9 10.96 20.40 9.55
C ASN A 9 12.18 20.68 8.66
N GLY A 10 12.11 21.73 7.85
CA GLY A 10 13.09 21.97 6.79
C GLY A 10 13.18 20.77 5.84
N ILE A 11 14.37 20.16 5.79
CA ILE A 11 14.70 19.00 4.96
C ILE A 11 14.59 17.65 5.70
N HIS A 12 14.14 17.65 6.95
CA HIS A 12 14.05 16.44 7.77
C HIS A 12 12.60 16.04 8.05
N PHE A 13 12.37 14.74 8.15
CA PHE A 13 11.15 14.21 8.74
C PHE A 13 11.22 14.29 10.27
N VAL A 14 10.08 14.52 10.91
CA VAL A 14 9.95 14.65 12.36
C VAL A 14 8.73 13.88 12.85
N MET A 15 8.90 13.10 13.90
CA MET A 15 7.84 12.42 14.63
C MET A 15 8.01 12.69 16.12
N ASN A 16 6.93 13.08 16.81
CA ASN A 16 6.96 13.40 18.25
C ASN A 16 8.07 14.41 18.61
N ASN A 17 8.24 15.44 17.77
CA ASN A 17 9.27 16.48 17.87
C ASN A 17 10.72 15.98 17.81
N LYS A 18 10.96 14.73 17.37
CA LYS A 18 12.29 14.17 17.15
C LYS A 18 12.53 13.92 15.65
N PRO A 19 13.74 14.19 15.12
CA PRO A 19 14.09 13.81 13.77
C PRO A 19 13.87 12.32 13.53
N LEU A 20 13.28 11.97 12.39
CA LEU A 20 13.10 10.60 11.95
C LEU A 20 13.97 10.37 10.72
N TYR A 21 14.89 9.42 10.83
CA TYR A 21 15.71 8.94 9.73
C TYR A 21 15.14 7.62 9.22
N SER A 22 14.92 7.53 7.92
CA SER A 22 14.31 6.36 7.30
C SER A 22 15.28 5.17 7.28
N ASN A 23 14.87 4.06 7.90
CA ASN A 23 15.46 2.75 7.73
C ASN A 23 14.32 1.76 7.53
N GLY A 24 14.18 1.21 6.32
CA GLY A 24 12.94 0.53 5.98
C GLY A 24 13.05 -0.51 4.89
N PHE A 25 11.91 -1.06 4.52
CA PHE A 25 11.79 -2.14 3.55
C PHE A 25 10.55 -1.99 2.66
N ASN A 26 10.54 -2.69 1.53
CA ASN A 26 9.37 -2.81 0.67
C ASN A 26 8.69 -4.16 0.93
N GLY A 27 7.37 -4.14 1.13
CA GLY A 27 6.53 -5.32 1.35
C GLY A 27 5.23 -5.19 0.55
N TYR A 28 5.33 -5.19 -0.79
CA TYR A 28 4.18 -4.95 -1.68
C TYR A 28 3.04 -5.97 -1.49
N TRP A 29 3.37 -7.20 -1.06
CA TRP A 29 2.47 -8.34 -0.89
C TRP A 29 1.62 -8.32 0.39
N MET A 30 1.84 -7.34 1.28
CA MET A 30 1.26 -7.38 2.63
C MET A 30 -0.26 -7.35 2.66
N MET A 31 -0.91 -6.57 1.78
CA MET A 31 -2.37 -6.54 1.70
C MET A 31 -2.93 -7.90 1.28
N TYR A 32 -2.38 -8.49 0.21
CA TYR A 32 -2.74 -9.82 -0.28
C TYR A 32 -2.61 -10.89 0.81
N MET A 33 -1.42 -11.03 1.40
CA MET A 33 -1.17 -12.02 2.45
C MET A 33 -1.98 -11.76 3.74
N SER A 34 -2.48 -10.54 3.96
CA SER A 34 -3.32 -10.26 5.12
C SER A 34 -4.80 -10.55 4.88
N SER A 35 -5.24 -10.55 3.62
CA SER A 35 -6.62 -10.83 3.23
C SER A 35 -6.94 -12.31 3.45
N ASP A 36 -5.99 -13.22 3.16
CA ASP A 36 -6.09 -14.63 3.55
C ASP A 36 -5.65 -14.88 5.01
N PRO A 37 -6.55 -15.36 5.90
CA PRO A 37 -6.22 -15.71 7.28
C PRO A 37 -5.07 -16.71 7.44
N SER A 38 -4.88 -17.62 6.47
CA SER A 38 -3.85 -18.66 6.53
C SER A 38 -2.43 -18.11 6.36
N THR A 39 -2.30 -16.97 5.67
CA THR A 39 -1.01 -16.33 5.38
C THR A 39 -0.77 -15.04 6.16
N ARG A 40 -1.80 -14.51 6.83
CA ARG A 40 -1.76 -13.24 7.61
C ARG A 40 -0.61 -13.16 8.61
N THR A 41 -0.24 -14.28 9.25
CA THR A 41 0.86 -14.35 10.22
C THR A 41 2.23 -14.01 9.62
N LYS A 42 2.39 -14.10 8.28
CA LYS A 42 3.61 -13.67 7.57
C LYS A 42 3.82 -12.16 7.69
N VAL A 43 2.75 -11.37 7.68
CA VAL A 43 2.83 -9.91 7.83
C VAL A 43 3.23 -9.54 9.26
N THR A 44 2.62 -10.17 10.26
CA THR A 44 3.06 -10.05 11.67
C THR A 44 4.55 -10.37 11.81
N SER A 45 5.00 -11.49 11.24
CA SER A 45 6.40 -11.93 11.29
C SER A 45 7.35 -10.92 10.63
N ALA A 46 6.93 -10.32 9.51
CA ALA A 46 7.72 -9.30 8.82
C ALA A 46 7.88 -8.03 9.69
N PHE A 47 6.80 -7.52 10.28
CA PHE A 47 6.87 -6.36 11.17
C PHE A 47 7.65 -6.64 12.46
N GLN A 48 7.48 -7.83 13.04
CA GLN A 48 8.25 -8.25 14.21
C GLN A 48 9.75 -8.28 13.91
N GLN A 49 10.15 -8.85 12.76
CA GLN A 49 11.55 -8.89 12.35
C GLN A 49 12.09 -7.49 12.03
N ALA A 50 11.33 -6.68 11.30
CA ALA A 50 11.69 -5.30 10.99
C ALA A 50 11.97 -4.49 12.27
N SER A 51 11.06 -4.56 13.24
CA SER A 51 11.22 -3.91 14.55
C SER A 51 12.44 -4.45 15.31
N LYS A 52 12.65 -5.78 15.33
CA LYS A 52 13.83 -6.41 15.94
C LYS A 52 15.16 -5.91 15.35
N TYR A 53 15.19 -5.61 14.05
CA TYR A 53 16.38 -5.10 13.35
C TYR A 53 16.42 -3.57 13.24
N GLY A 54 15.54 -2.84 13.94
CA GLY A 54 15.56 -1.39 13.99
C GLY A 54 15.08 -0.69 12.71
N MET A 55 14.30 -1.38 11.87
CA MET A 55 13.59 -0.75 10.76
C MET A 55 12.33 -0.04 11.27
N ASN A 56 12.04 1.13 10.72
CA ASN A 56 10.97 2.04 11.16
C ASN A 56 10.00 2.44 10.04
N ILE A 57 10.25 2.05 8.79
CA ILE A 57 9.37 2.31 7.65
C ILE A 57 9.12 1.04 6.85
N ALA A 58 7.86 0.80 6.50
CA ALA A 58 7.45 -0.17 5.49
C ALA A 58 6.75 0.54 4.34
N ARG A 59 7.18 0.29 3.10
CA ARG A 59 6.44 0.69 1.91
C ARG A 59 5.64 -0.50 1.37
N THR A 60 4.34 -0.33 1.17
CA THR A 60 3.46 -1.37 0.63
C THR A 60 2.50 -0.79 -0.42
N TRP A 61 1.77 -1.66 -1.09
CA TRP A 61 0.75 -1.28 -2.08
C TRP A 61 -0.62 -1.27 -1.42
N ALA A 62 -1.37 -0.20 -1.69
CA ALA A 62 -2.77 -0.04 -1.35
C ALA A 62 -3.63 -0.04 -2.63
N PHE A 63 -3.20 -0.83 -3.62
CA PHE A 63 -3.88 -1.00 -4.89
C PHE A 63 -3.73 -2.46 -5.35
N SER A 64 -4.72 -2.89 -6.12
CA SER A 64 -4.72 -4.06 -7.00
C SER A 64 -5.88 -3.79 -7.95
N ASP A 65 -5.59 -3.27 -9.14
CA ASP A 65 -6.57 -2.65 -10.03
C ASP A 65 -7.02 -3.64 -11.11
N GLY A 66 -8.19 -4.23 -10.90
CA GLY A 66 -8.78 -5.25 -11.77
C GLY A 66 -7.89 -6.46 -12.02
N GLY A 67 -8.18 -7.20 -13.09
CA GLY A 67 -7.59 -8.52 -13.36
C GLY A 67 -8.36 -9.67 -12.71
N ASP A 68 -7.89 -10.89 -12.96
CA ASP A 68 -8.60 -12.13 -12.58
C ASP A 68 -8.23 -12.63 -11.16
N ASP A 69 -7.10 -12.17 -10.61
CA ASP A 69 -6.55 -12.67 -9.35
C ASP A 69 -6.62 -11.59 -8.23
N GLU A 70 -7.70 -11.62 -7.45
CA GLU A 70 -7.88 -10.86 -6.20
C GLU A 70 -7.67 -9.32 -6.33
N PRO A 71 -8.51 -8.63 -7.15
CA PRO A 71 -8.46 -7.18 -7.25
C PRO A 71 -8.97 -6.51 -5.97
N LEU A 72 -8.27 -5.50 -5.48
CA LEU A 72 -8.82 -4.58 -4.47
C LEU A 72 -9.88 -3.69 -5.13
N GLN A 73 -9.58 -3.14 -6.30
CA GLN A 73 -10.51 -2.33 -7.07
C GLN A 73 -10.96 -3.10 -8.30
N ILE A 74 -12.17 -3.66 -8.24
CA ILE A 74 -12.76 -4.51 -9.28
C ILE A 74 -13.06 -3.69 -10.54
N SER A 75 -13.58 -2.47 -10.36
CA SER A 75 -13.86 -1.51 -11.43
C SER A 75 -13.82 -0.07 -10.87
N PRO A 76 -13.84 0.99 -11.70
CA PRO A 76 -13.71 2.36 -11.19
C PRO A 76 -14.77 2.69 -10.13
N GLY A 77 -14.31 2.90 -8.89
CA GLY A 77 -15.14 3.20 -7.73
C GLY A 77 -15.81 1.99 -7.05
N SER A 78 -15.51 0.77 -7.46
CA SER A 78 -16.02 -0.47 -6.87
C SER A 78 -14.87 -1.30 -6.31
N TYR A 79 -14.94 -1.61 -5.02
CA TYR A 79 -13.89 -2.31 -4.28
C TYR A 79 -14.36 -3.68 -3.81
N ASP A 80 -13.41 -4.61 -3.70
CA ASP A 80 -13.61 -5.90 -3.06
C ASP A 80 -13.40 -5.77 -1.55
N GLU A 81 -14.47 -5.92 -0.78
CA GLU A 81 -14.42 -5.86 0.68
C GLU A 81 -13.86 -7.15 1.31
N ASP A 82 -13.62 -8.22 0.54
CA ASP A 82 -12.88 -9.37 1.04
C ASP A 82 -11.36 -9.09 1.05
N MET A 83 -10.89 -8.05 0.34
CA MET A 83 -9.50 -7.58 0.30
C MET A 83 -9.13 -6.62 1.46
N HIS A 84 -9.74 -6.82 2.63
CA HIS A 84 -9.54 -6.02 3.86
C HIS A 84 -8.20 -6.23 4.57
N GLY A 85 -7.22 -6.87 3.90
CA GLY A 85 -5.90 -7.06 4.48
C GLY A 85 -5.20 -5.76 4.86
N LEU A 86 -5.50 -4.63 4.20
CA LEU A 86 -4.83 -3.36 4.45
C LEU A 86 -5.07 -2.82 5.87
N ASP A 87 -6.28 -2.97 6.41
CA ASP A 87 -6.61 -2.59 7.79
C ASP A 87 -5.76 -3.36 8.79
N PHE A 88 -5.59 -4.66 8.55
CA PHE A 88 -4.71 -5.50 9.35
C PHE A 88 -3.27 -5.00 9.27
N VAL A 89 -2.74 -4.75 8.06
CA VAL A 89 -1.38 -4.23 7.85
C VAL A 89 -1.14 -2.94 8.64
N ILE A 90 -2.06 -1.98 8.57
CA ILE A 90 -1.96 -0.71 9.30
C ILE A 90 -2.01 -0.93 10.81
N SER A 91 -2.93 -1.78 11.28
CA SER A 91 -3.06 -2.10 12.70
C SER A 91 -1.82 -2.80 13.25
N GLU A 92 -1.21 -3.67 12.45
CA GLU A 92 -0.06 -4.48 12.83
C GLU A 92 1.22 -3.64 12.83
N ALA A 93 1.43 -2.82 11.78
CA ALA A 93 2.54 -1.87 11.71
C ALA A 93 2.58 -0.97 12.95
N ARG A 94 1.41 -0.52 13.42
CA ARG A 94 1.28 0.29 14.64
C ARG A 94 1.75 -0.45 15.89
N LYS A 95 1.47 -1.75 16.04
CA LYS A 95 1.93 -2.55 17.19
C LYS A 95 3.44 -2.62 17.29
N TYR A 96 4.13 -2.53 16.15
CA TYR A 96 5.58 -2.59 16.04
C TYR A 96 6.25 -1.21 15.82
N GLU A 97 5.48 -0.12 15.96
CA GLU A 97 5.95 1.27 15.80
C GLU A 97 6.58 1.57 14.42
N ILE A 98 6.09 0.89 13.38
CA ILE A 98 6.56 1.06 12.01
C ILE A 98 5.62 2.00 11.24
N CYS A 99 6.19 3.03 10.62
CA CYS A 99 5.48 3.92 9.71
C CYS A 99 5.20 3.22 8.38
N VAL A 100 4.03 3.47 7.79
CA VAL A 100 3.67 2.87 6.50
C VAL A 100 3.63 3.95 5.42
N ILE A 101 4.28 3.69 4.28
CA ILE A 101 4.12 4.45 3.04
C ILE A 101 3.22 3.63 2.12
N LEU A 102 2.07 4.18 1.77
CA LEU A 102 1.10 3.53 0.89
C LEU A 102 1.27 4.06 -0.53
N SER A 103 1.65 3.18 -1.46
CA SER A 103 1.57 3.46 -2.90
C SER A 103 0.13 3.22 -3.33
N LEU A 104 -0.48 4.18 -4.03
CA LEU A 104 -1.92 4.15 -4.37
C LEU A 104 -2.24 3.68 -5.78
N VAL A 105 -1.23 3.61 -6.65
CA VAL A 105 -1.33 3.08 -8.02
C VAL A 105 0.06 2.66 -8.49
N ASN A 106 0.13 1.83 -9.53
CA ASN A 106 1.37 1.46 -10.21
C ASN A 106 1.52 2.15 -11.57
N ASN A 107 2.75 2.47 -11.94
CA ASN A 107 3.07 2.85 -13.32
C ASN A 107 3.14 1.63 -14.24
N TYR A 108 3.58 0.50 -13.70
CA TYR A 108 3.70 -0.76 -14.44
C TYR A 108 2.39 -1.55 -14.41
N LYS A 109 2.31 -2.58 -15.25
CA LYS A 109 1.12 -3.42 -15.43
C LYS A 109 0.84 -4.39 -14.28
N ASP A 110 1.79 -4.60 -13.38
CA ASP A 110 1.66 -5.57 -12.30
C ASP A 110 0.56 -5.11 -11.33
N TYR A 111 -0.38 -6.01 -11.05
CA TYR A 111 -1.59 -5.73 -10.25
C TYR A 111 -2.41 -4.56 -10.81
N GLY A 112 -2.46 -4.47 -12.14
CA GLY A 112 -3.19 -3.44 -12.86
C GLY A 112 -2.35 -2.21 -13.15
N GLY A 113 -2.50 -1.16 -12.34
CA GLY A 113 -1.83 0.11 -12.55
C GLY A 113 -2.42 0.95 -13.68
N ARG A 114 -1.65 1.97 -14.11
CA ARG A 114 -2.10 3.02 -15.03
C ARG A 114 -2.72 2.52 -16.32
N SER A 115 -2.19 1.45 -16.91
CA SER A 115 -2.75 0.87 -18.14
C SER A 115 -4.19 0.39 -17.95
N HIS A 116 -4.55 -0.08 -16.76
CA HIS A 116 -5.90 -0.55 -16.46
C HIS A 116 -6.89 0.61 -16.31
N TYR A 117 -6.46 1.74 -15.74
CA TYR A 117 -7.26 2.97 -15.72
C TYR A 117 -7.54 3.50 -17.14
N VAL A 118 -6.53 3.47 -18.03
CA VAL A 118 -6.71 3.84 -19.45
C VAL A 118 -7.69 2.89 -20.15
N GLN A 119 -7.62 1.59 -19.86
CA GLN A 119 -8.57 0.61 -20.39
C GLN A 119 -10.00 0.89 -19.90
N TRP A 120 -10.23 1.04 -18.60
CA TRP A 120 -11.55 1.37 -18.05
C TRP A 120 -12.13 2.67 -18.63
N ALA A 121 -11.28 3.67 -18.86
CA ALA A 121 -11.70 4.93 -19.50
C ALA A 121 -12.16 4.71 -20.95
N ARG A 122 -11.42 3.91 -21.73
CA ARG A 122 -11.78 3.55 -23.13
C ARG A 122 -13.08 2.76 -23.19
N GLU A 123 -13.27 1.79 -22.30
CA GLU A 123 -14.51 1.00 -22.19
C GLU A 123 -15.73 1.87 -21.86
N ARG A 124 -15.51 3.02 -21.21
CA ARG A 124 -16.53 4.06 -20.94
C ARG A 124 -16.61 5.16 -22.01
N GLY A 125 -15.99 4.96 -23.17
CA GLY A 125 -16.10 5.83 -24.34
C GLY A 125 -15.11 6.99 -24.41
N GLN A 126 -14.10 7.05 -23.55
CA GLN A 126 -13.06 8.08 -23.65
C GLN A 126 -12.06 7.77 -24.78
N GLN A 127 -11.76 8.76 -25.61
CA GLN A 127 -10.75 8.63 -26.67
C GLN A 127 -9.36 8.98 -26.13
N LEU A 128 -8.69 7.98 -25.55
CA LEU A 128 -7.29 8.09 -25.11
C LEU A 128 -6.39 7.40 -26.13
N SER A 129 -5.52 8.18 -26.79
CA SER A 129 -4.66 7.71 -27.87
C SER A 129 -3.44 6.95 -27.35
N HIS A 130 -2.94 7.31 -26.16
CA HIS A 130 -1.75 6.71 -25.56
C HIS A 130 -1.87 6.56 -24.05
N TYR A 131 -1.21 5.54 -23.48
CA TYR A 131 -1.16 5.36 -22.03
C TYR A 131 -0.48 6.54 -21.34
N GLU A 132 0.38 7.28 -22.04
CA GLU A 132 1.09 8.49 -21.61
C GLU A 132 0.19 9.73 -21.36
N GLU A 133 -1.08 9.67 -21.76
CA GLU A 133 -2.05 10.76 -21.58
C GLU A 133 -2.71 10.80 -20.18
N PHE A 134 -2.26 9.93 -19.27
CA PHE A 134 -2.74 9.79 -17.89
C PHE A 134 -1.71 10.10 -16.78
#